data_AF-A0A564YMC4-F1
#
_entry.id   AF-A0A564YMC4-F1
#
_cell.length_a   1.000
_cell.length_b   1.000
_cell.length_c   1.000
_cell.angle_alpha   90.00
_cell.angle_beta   90.00
_cell.angle_gamma   90.00
#
_symmetry.space_group_name_H-M   'P 1'
#
loop_
_entity.id
_entity.type
_entity.pdbx_description
1 polymer ?
#
loop_
_entity_poly.entity_id
_entity_poly.type
_entity_poly.pdbx_seq_one_letter_code
_entity_poly.pdbx_strand_id
1 'polypeptide(L)'
;MNVTVLSSSNLAMEAKYWRNNIKLFTKCLTLINSYIFRLEDGEKTQYRVTIPGDLLYHYLVETQSETADEEYTRLSLLDYAIESTGVPPPITMCTFWRCEKETTDFRLDYFVQWPKWNASSSALGNDDTGSSEISCQDLRVNLLVDGGVLRMQSRPLGTWNSEQTRASWSIPLTHTAESQLHLHPGVDVSGNIRAKFFLTHGPGTPQPVALQFCRDGGCLPSGALLSLGSESLSGGVAGVGYRLTMCKYRLLGDRYFCDPPVPLGGMTKCLPLLSPPSSRAQSSN
;
A
#
# COMPACT_ATOMS: atom_id res chain seq x y z
N MET A 1 -8.76 10.35 9.18
CA MET A 1 -10.14 10.28 9.69
C MET A 1 -10.43 11.62 10.34
N ASN A 2 -11.57 12.25 10.05
CA ASN A 2 -11.95 13.51 10.67
C ASN A 2 -13.07 13.24 11.67
N VAL A 3 -12.88 13.73 12.89
CA VAL A 3 -13.82 13.60 13.99
C VAL A 3 -14.14 14.99 14.52
N THR A 4 -15.42 15.33 14.61
CA THR A 4 -15.85 16.58 15.25
C THR A 4 -16.07 16.34 16.74
N VAL A 5 -15.40 17.14 17.57
CA VAL A 5 -15.56 17.12 19.04
C VAL A 5 -16.82 17.90 19.42
N LEU A 6 -17.81 17.23 20.00
CA LEU A 6 -19.04 17.87 20.50
C LEU A 6 -19.19 17.70 22.02
N SER A 7 -18.15 17.16 22.70
CA SER A 7 -18.20 16.73 24.09
C SER A 7 -16.80 16.61 24.71
N SER A 8 -16.70 16.72 26.03
CA SER A 8 -15.51 16.37 26.83
C SER A 8 -15.48 14.89 27.25
N SER A 9 -16.34 14.05 26.68
CA SER A 9 -16.40 12.61 26.96
C SER A 9 -15.24 11.84 26.33
N ASN A 10 -15.03 10.59 26.75
CA ASN A 10 -13.99 9.73 26.17
C ASN A 10 -14.25 9.49 24.67
N LEU A 11 -13.19 9.54 23.88
CA LEU A 11 -13.19 9.17 22.47
C LEU A 11 -12.71 7.73 22.33
N ALA A 12 -13.59 6.84 21.91
CA ALA A 12 -13.28 5.46 21.59
C ALA A 12 -13.33 5.27 20.07
N MET A 13 -12.31 4.61 19.56
CA MET A 13 -12.18 4.23 18.17
C MET A 13 -11.98 2.73 18.06
N GLU A 14 -12.63 2.14 17.08
CA GLU A 14 -12.56 0.72 16.78
C GLU A 14 -11.87 0.52 15.42
N ALA A 15 -10.90 -0.38 15.39
CA ALA A 15 -10.29 -0.89 14.18
C ALA A 15 -10.68 -2.36 13.99
N LYS A 16 -11.45 -2.67 12.96
CA LYS A 16 -11.87 -4.04 12.61
C LYS A 16 -11.11 -4.54 11.40
N TYR A 17 -10.82 -5.84 11.36
CA TYR A 17 -10.01 -6.48 10.33
C TYR A 17 -10.70 -7.75 9.87
N TRP A 18 -10.70 -8.05 8.58
CA TRP A 18 -11.37 -9.25 8.06
C TRP A 18 -10.41 -10.34 7.58
N ARG A 19 -9.10 -10.05 7.49
CA ARG A 19 -8.11 -10.99 6.95
C ARG A 19 -7.50 -11.84 8.06
N ASN A 20 -7.92 -13.11 8.13
CA ASN A 20 -7.47 -14.09 9.12
C ASN A 20 -5.95 -14.37 9.15
N ASN A 21 -5.22 -14.04 8.07
CA ASN A 21 -3.78 -14.30 7.93
C ASN A 21 -2.91 -13.06 8.18
N ILE A 22 -3.50 -11.91 8.52
CA ILE A 22 -2.74 -10.71 8.81
C ILE A 22 -2.52 -10.66 10.31
N LYS A 23 -1.28 -10.91 10.74
CA LYS A 23 -0.86 -10.53 12.08
C LYS A 23 -0.55 -9.05 12.08
N LEU A 24 -1.35 -8.31 12.83
CA LEU A 24 -1.04 -6.92 13.13
C LEU A 24 -0.01 -6.92 14.24
N PHE A 25 1.19 -6.49 13.91
CA PHE A 25 2.13 -6.07 14.93
C PHE A 25 1.75 -4.65 15.30
N THR A 26 0.86 -4.53 16.28
CA THR A 26 0.56 -3.25 16.89
C THR A 26 1.74 -2.87 17.77
N LYS A 27 2.68 -2.11 17.21
CA LYS A 27 3.49 -1.23 18.03
C LYS A 27 2.63 0.00 18.27
N CYS A 28 1.82 0.00 19.34
CA CYS A 28 1.18 1.22 19.80
C CYS A 28 2.31 2.14 20.28
N LEU A 29 2.84 2.92 19.34
CA LEU A 29 3.98 3.78 19.53
C LEU A 29 3.59 5.14 19.02
N THR A 30 2.63 5.76 19.71
CA THR A 30 2.62 7.21 19.73
C THR A 30 2.12 7.70 21.08
N LEU A 31 3.12 8.03 21.90
CA LEU A 31 3.04 8.95 23.00
C LEU A 31 2.43 10.26 22.48
N ILE A 32 1.19 10.57 22.86
CA ILE A 32 0.95 11.94 23.28
C ILE A 32 1.66 12.01 24.62
N ASN A 33 2.75 12.78 24.76
CA ASN A 33 3.34 13.19 26.04
C ASN A 33 3.26 12.17 27.22
N SER A 34 3.75 10.92 27.04
CA SER A 34 3.75 9.90 28.11
C SER A 34 2.40 9.23 28.45
N TYR A 35 1.34 9.51 27.71
CA TYR A 35 0.02 8.94 27.96
C TYR A 35 -0.22 7.65 27.18
N ILE A 36 -0.49 6.57 27.90
CA ILE A 36 -0.76 5.23 27.35
C ILE A 36 -2.26 5.11 27.09
N PHE A 37 -2.65 4.93 25.83
CA PHE A 37 -4.02 4.56 25.49
C PHE A 37 -4.28 3.09 25.81
N ARG A 38 -5.50 2.77 26.25
CA ARG A 38 -5.90 1.39 26.44
C ARG A 38 -6.19 0.79 25.07
N LEU A 39 -5.30 -0.10 24.64
CA LEU A 39 -5.56 -1.01 23.54
C LEU A 39 -6.22 -2.26 24.14
N GLU A 40 -7.48 -2.47 23.83
CA GLU A 40 -8.18 -3.71 24.17
C GLU A 40 -8.16 -4.61 22.95
N ASP A 41 -7.57 -5.79 23.09
CA ASP A 41 -7.71 -6.87 22.12
C ASP A 41 -9.13 -7.42 22.25
N GLY A 42 -9.95 -7.23 21.22
CA GLY A 42 -11.30 -7.76 21.15
C GLY A 42 -11.31 -9.23 20.74
N GLU A 43 -12.42 -9.72 20.16
CA GLU A 43 -12.35 -10.97 19.39
C GLU A 43 -11.25 -10.87 18.30
N LYS A 44 -10.75 -12.01 17.79
CA LYS A 44 -9.54 -12.18 16.92
C LYS A 44 -9.34 -11.19 15.75
N THR A 45 -10.29 -10.30 15.48
CA THR A 45 -10.42 -9.39 14.34
C THR A 45 -10.71 -7.94 14.72
N GLN A 46 -10.69 -7.55 16.00
CA GLN A 46 -11.04 -6.19 16.43
C GLN A 46 -10.07 -5.64 17.49
N TYR A 47 -9.63 -4.40 17.28
CA TYR A 47 -8.90 -3.59 18.27
C TYR A 47 -9.71 -2.36 18.66
N ARG A 48 -9.73 -2.01 19.94
CA ARG A 48 -10.31 -0.76 20.45
C ARG A 48 -9.23 0.12 21.04
N VAL A 49 -9.23 1.40 20.67
CA VAL A 49 -8.38 2.45 21.26
C VAL A 49 -9.29 3.47 21.92
N THR A 50 -9.14 3.66 23.24
CA THR A 50 -9.93 4.63 24.00
C THR A 50 -9.03 5.74 24.53
N ILE A 51 -9.41 6.98 24.23
CA ILE A 51 -8.77 8.22 24.65
C ILE A 51 -9.65 8.89 25.72
N PRO A 52 -9.13 9.08 26.94
CA PRO A 52 -9.79 9.88 27.96
C PRO A 52 -10.06 11.32 27.47
N GLY A 53 -11.26 11.85 27.74
CA GLY A 53 -11.68 13.15 27.20
C GLY A 53 -10.90 14.34 27.75
N ASP A 54 -10.46 14.27 29.00
CA ASP A 54 -9.59 15.25 29.66
C ASP A 54 -8.21 15.32 28.99
N LEU A 55 -7.65 14.16 28.66
CA LEU A 55 -6.38 14.06 27.95
C LEU A 55 -6.48 14.59 26.52
N LEU A 56 -7.56 14.25 25.81
CA LEU A 56 -7.81 14.78 24.46
C LEU A 56 -7.91 16.31 24.48
N TYR A 57 -8.63 16.86 25.46
CA TYR A 57 -8.77 18.31 25.62
C TYR A 57 -7.42 18.99 25.84
N HIS A 58 -6.60 18.47 26.76
CA HIS A 58 -5.26 19.03 27.02
C HIS A 58 -4.41 19.05 25.76
N TYR A 59 -4.39 17.94 25.01
CA TYR A 59 -3.65 17.84 23.76
C TYR A 59 -4.10 18.87 22.71
N LEU A 60 -5.40 19.04 22.54
CA LEU A 60 -5.96 19.99 21.56
C LEU A 60 -5.63 21.44 21.94
N VAL A 61 -5.65 21.79 23.23
CA VAL A 61 -5.29 23.14 23.70
C VAL A 61 -3.79 23.40 23.50
N GLU A 62 -2.94 22.43 23.83
CA GLU A 62 -1.49 22.53 23.66
C GLU A 62 -1.10 22.70 22.18
N THR A 63 -1.68 21.90 21.29
CA THR A 63 -1.41 21.98 19.84
C THR A 63 -1.99 23.24 19.18
N GLN A 64 -3.15 23.74 19.61
CA GLN A 64 -3.67 25.03 19.11
C GLN A 64 -2.73 26.21 19.41
N SER A 65 -1.97 26.13 20.52
CA SER A 65 -1.01 27.19 20.85
C SER A 65 0.21 27.21 19.92
N GLU A 66 0.53 26.08 19.27
CA GLU A 66 1.67 25.93 18.37
C GLU A 66 1.29 26.16 16.89
N THR A 67 0.07 25.80 16.49
CA THR A 67 -0.39 25.86 15.09
C THR A 67 -1.62 26.76 14.94
N ALA A 68 -1.42 28.07 14.99
CA ALA A 68 -2.50 29.07 14.99
C ALA A 68 -3.29 29.21 13.65
N ASP A 69 -2.91 28.50 12.59
CA ASP A 69 -3.44 28.68 11.22
C ASP A 69 -3.99 27.40 10.56
N GLU A 70 -4.07 26.27 11.28
CA GLU A 70 -4.70 25.04 10.77
C GLU A 70 -6.18 24.93 11.21
N GLU A 71 -7.11 24.69 10.28
CA GLU A 71 -8.54 24.46 10.55
C GLU A 71 -8.79 23.12 11.30
N TYR A 72 -7.85 22.18 11.22
CA TYR A 72 -7.94 20.85 11.82
C TYR A 72 -6.63 20.47 12.53
N THR A 73 -6.72 20.06 13.80
CA THR A 73 -5.59 19.43 14.50
C THR A 73 -5.46 17.96 14.13
N ARG A 74 -4.25 17.52 13.78
CA ARG A 74 -3.98 16.11 13.44
C ARG A 74 -3.61 15.32 14.68
N LEU A 75 -4.23 14.16 14.83
CA LEU A 75 -3.94 13.22 15.92
C LEU A 75 -3.54 11.86 15.35
N SER A 76 -2.34 11.39 15.69
CA SER A 76 -1.85 10.05 15.35
C SER A 76 -2.33 9.05 16.41
N LEU A 77 -3.11 8.06 15.97
CA LEU A 77 -3.83 7.15 16.87
C LEU A 77 -3.30 5.73 16.87
N LEU A 78 -2.87 5.25 15.70
CA LEU A 78 -2.48 3.87 15.51
C LEU A 78 -1.42 3.79 14.42
N ASP A 79 -0.22 3.37 14.84
CA ASP A 79 0.80 2.86 13.95
C ASP A 79 0.80 1.33 14.03
N TYR A 80 0.74 0.67 12.88
CA TYR A 80 0.72 -0.77 12.83
C TYR A 80 1.53 -1.28 11.64
N ALA A 81 2.15 -2.44 11.82
CA ALA A 81 2.76 -3.20 10.75
C ALA A 81 1.94 -4.47 10.49
N ILE A 82 1.87 -4.87 9.22
CA ILE A 82 1.23 -6.11 8.82
C ILE A 82 2.27 -7.14 8.43
N GLU A 83 2.12 -8.37 8.92
CA GLU A 83 2.75 -9.52 8.29
C GLU A 83 1.92 -9.92 7.07
N SER A 84 2.50 -9.78 5.87
CA SER A 84 1.80 -10.01 4.60
C SER A 84 2.06 -11.40 4.02
N THR A 85 2.27 -12.43 4.84
CA THR A 85 2.52 -13.78 4.35
C THR A 85 1.29 -14.31 3.60
N GLY A 86 1.46 -14.63 2.32
CA GLY A 86 0.38 -15.10 1.45
C GLY A 86 -0.59 -14.02 0.93
N VAL A 87 -0.33 -12.74 1.20
CA VAL A 87 -1.07 -11.62 0.58
C VAL A 87 -0.29 -11.11 -0.63
N PRO A 88 -0.83 -11.19 -1.86
CA PRO A 88 -0.14 -10.65 -3.03
C PRO A 88 -0.01 -9.13 -2.89
N PRO A 89 1.12 -8.56 -3.30
CA PRO A 89 1.31 -7.12 -3.22
C PRO A 89 0.44 -6.41 -4.29
N PRO A 90 0.09 -5.12 -4.09
CA PRO A 90 -0.81 -4.42 -5.00
C PRO A 90 -0.34 -4.33 -6.45
N ILE A 91 0.98 -4.31 -6.68
CA ILE A 91 1.58 -4.29 -8.01
C ILE A 91 2.66 -5.36 -8.08
N THR A 92 2.42 -6.45 -8.80
CA THR A 92 3.45 -7.46 -9.06
C THR A 92 4.25 -7.06 -10.29
N MET A 93 5.55 -7.35 -10.30
CA MET A 93 6.42 -6.95 -11.41
C MET A 93 7.56 -7.93 -11.68
N CYS A 94 8.10 -7.83 -12.89
CA CYS A 94 9.24 -8.61 -13.36
C CYS A 94 10.08 -7.76 -14.31
N THR A 95 11.40 -7.81 -14.17
CA THR A 95 12.32 -7.11 -15.09
C THR A 95 13.13 -8.09 -15.93
N PHE A 96 13.46 -7.66 -17.15
CA PHE A 96 14.32 -8.37 -18.07
C PHE A 96 15.37 -7.41 -18.61
N TRP A 97 16.60 -7.90 -18.69
CA TRP A 97 17.76 -7.13 -19.08
C TRP A 97 18.56 -7.87 -20.15
N ARG A 98 18.99 -7.15 -21.17
CA ARG A 98 20.01 -7.58 -22.12
C ARG A 98 21.04 -6.47 -22.25
N CYS A 99 22.23 -6.71 -21.74
CA CYS A 99 23.31 -5.73 -21.70
C CYS A 99 24.37 -6.11 -22.74
N GLU A 100 24.48 -5.33 -23.79
CA GLU A 100 25.47 -5.45 -24.85
C GLU A 100 26.46 -4.27 -24.78
N LYS A 101 27.58 -4.38 -25.49
CA LYS A 101 28.64 -3.36 -25.46
C LYS A 101 28.16 -1.96 -25.87
N GLU A 102 27.26 -1.88 -26.84
CA GLU A 102 26.77 -0.61 -27.39
C GLU A 102 25.33 -0.29 -26.97
N THR A 103 24.59 -1.28 -26.46
CA THR A 103 23.19 -1.10 -26.11
C THR A 103 22.76 -1.89 -24.88
N THR A 104 21.85 -1.32 -24.10
CA THR A 104 21.15 -2.02 -23.02
C THR A 104 19.66 -2.02 -23.34
N ASP A 105 19.06 -3.21 -23.45
CA ASP A 105 17.61 -3.38 -23.53
C ASP A 105 17.04 -3.72 -22.15
N PHE A 106 16.00 -2.99 -21.78
CA PHE A 106 15.25 -3.12 -20.53
C PHE A 106 13.79 -3.42 -20.83
N ARG A 107 13.20 -4.35 -20.08
CA ARG A 107 11.76 -4.58 -20.04
C ARG A 107 11.28 -4.70 -18.61
N LEU A 108 10.20 -4.02 -18.27
CA LEU A 108 9.44 -4.17 -17.04
C LEU A 108 8.04 -4.62 -17.39
N ASP A 109 7.62 -5.77 -16.88
CA ASP A 109 6.22 -6.21 -16.90
C ASP A 109 5.60 -5.93 -15.52
N TYR A 110 4.38 -5.41 -15.50
CA TYR A 110 3.65 -5.12 -14.26
C TYR A 110 2.19 -5.58 -14.33
N PHE A 111 1.68 -6.01 -13.19
CA PHE A 111 0.30 -6.44 -12.96
C PHE A 111 -0.21 -5.79 -11.69
N VAL A 112 -1.33 -5.07 -11.79
CA VAL A 112 -1.96 -4.36 -10.70
C VAL A 112 -3.18 -5.15 -10.24
N GLN A 113 -3.23 -5.43 -8.95
CA GLN A 113 -4.35 -6.06 -8.28
C GLN A 113 -4.61 -5.29 -6.98
N TRP A 114 -5.66 -4.48 -7.00
CA TRP A 114 -6.02 -3.68 -5.85
C TRP A 114 -6.72 -4.52 -4.79
N PRO A 115 -6.51 -4.23 -3.49
CA PRO A 115 -7.27 -4.87 -2.43
C PRO A 115 -8.77 -4.58 -2.62
N LYS A 116 -9.58 -5.64 -2.59
CA LYS A 116 -11.04 -5.57 -2.72
C LYS A 116 -11.70 -5.93 -1.38
N TRP A 117 -12.87 -5.36 -1.14
CA TRP A 117 -13.72 -5.72 -0.02
C TRP A 117 -14.24 -7.14 -0.21
N ASN A 118 -14.35 -7.91 0.86
CA ASN A 118 -15.01 -9.21 0.80
C ASN A 118 -16.54 -9.02 0.99
N ALA A 119 -17.35 -9.96 0.53
CA ALA A 119 -18.80 -9.89 0.69
C ALA A 119 -19.28 -9.99 2.16
N SER A 120 -18.40 -10.36 3.11
CA SER A 120 -18.73 -10.38 4.54
C SER A 120 -18.42 -9.07 5.27
N SER A 121 -17.73 -8.13 4.63
CA SER A 121 -17.43 -6.81 5.22
C SER A 121 -18.48 -5.75 4.88
N SER A 122 -19.42 -6.05 3.98
CA SER A 122 -20.70 -5.32 3.88
C SER A 122 -21.65 -5.65 5.05
N ALA A 123 -21.49 -6.80 5.71
CA ALA A 123 -22.27 -7.17 6.91
C ALA A 123 -21.80 -6.46 8.19
N LEU A 124 -20.65 -5.77 8.16
CA LEU A 124 -20.08 -5.03 9.30
C LEU A 124 -20.66 -3.61 9.47
N GLY A 125 -21.77 -3.30 8.80
CA GLY A 125 -22.62 -2.13 9.10
C GLY A 125 -22.26 -0.83 8.36
N ASN A 126 -21.30 -0.86 7.45
CA ASN A 126 -20.99 0.32 6.63
C ASN A 126 -21.66 0.23 5.25
N ASP A 127 -22.99 0.16 5.22
CA ASP A 127 -23.78 0.51 4.03
C ASP A 127 -23.60 2.00 3.66
N ASP A 128 -23.03 2.77 4.61
CA ASP A 128 -22.73 4.20 4.49
C ASP A 128 -21.21 4.51 4.57
N THR A 129 -20.32 3.53 4.30
CA THR A 129 -18.99 3.91 3.78
C THR A 129 -19.23 4.43 2.37
N GLY A 130 -19.69 5.69 2.32
CA GLY A 130 -20.08 6.40 1.12
C GLY A 130 -19.08 6.13 0.04
N SER A 131 -19.59 5.94 -1.17
CA SER A 131 -18.89 5.88 -2.45
C SER A 131 -17.67 6.80 -2.45
N SER A 132 -16.58 6.36 -1.85
CA SER A 132 -15.38 7.17 -1.74
C SER A 132 -14.79 7.08 -3.13
N GLU A 133 -14.88 8.19 -3.87
CA GLU A 133 -14.34 8.31 -5.21
C GLU A 133 -12.95 7.67 -5.23
N ILE A 134 -12.82 6.58 -5.98
CA ILE A 134 -11.55 5.87 -6.09
C ILE A 134 -10.76 6.62 -7.15
N SER A 135 -9.67 7.26 -6.73
CA SER A 135 -8.74 7.89 -7.64
C SER A 135 -7.36 7.28 -7.50
N CYS A 136 -6.69 7.04 -8.63
CA CYS A 136 -5.33 6.54 -8.64
C CYS A 136 -4.46 7.52 -9.42
N GLN A 137 -3.35 7.92 -8.82
CA GLN A 137 -2.30 8.62 -9.55
C GLN A 137 -1.63 7.68 -10.56
N ASP A 138 -0.98 8.27 -11.55
CA ASP A 138 -0.12 7.54 -12.47
C ASP A 138 0.97 6.77 -11.71
N LEU A 139 1.27 5.57 -12.20
CA LEU A 139 2.44 4.82 -11.80
C LEU A 139 3.69 5.51 -12.36
N ARG A 140 4.46 6.12 -11.47
CA ARG A 140 5.76 6.70 -11.82
C ARG A 140 6.82 5.61 -11.74
N VAL A 141 7.56 5.40 -12.82
CA VAL A 141 8.63 4.40 -12.90
C VAL A 141 9.94 5.13 -13.17
N ASN A 142 10.99 4.80 -12.42
CA ASN A 142 12.31 5.39 -12.52
C ASN A 142 13.37 4.30 -12.59
N LEU A 143 14.28 4.44 -13.53
CA LEU A 143 15.40 3.53 -13.71
C LEU A 143 16.71 4.30 -13.89
N LEU A 144 17.74 3.92 -13.14
CA LEU A 144 19.09 4.42 -13.36
C LEU A 144 19.79 3.56 -14.41
N VAL A 145 20.51 4.19 -15.34
CA VAL A 145 21.22 3.51 -16.43
C VAL A 145 22.62 4.09 -16.55
N ASP A 146 23.63 3.24 -16.43
CA ASP A 146 25.04 3.57 -16.57
C ASP A 146 25.53 3.50 -18.04
N GLY A 147 26.84 3.62 -18.25
CA GLY A 147 27.47 3.43 -19.56
C GLY A 147 27.37 4.59 -20.54
N GLY A 148 27.03 5.80 -20.07
CA GLY A 148 27.02 7.00 -20.90
C GLY A 148 25.97 6.95 -22.01
N VAL A 149 24.69 6.98 -21.61
CA VAL A 149 23.56 6.91 -22.55
C VAL A 149 23.56 8.12 -23.49
N LEU A 150 23.75 7.85 -24.78
CA LEU A 150 23.63 8.83 -25.87
C LEU A 150 22.18 9.05 -26.28
N ARG A 151 21.36 7.99 -26.22
CA ARG A 151 20.00 7.98 -26.75
C ARG A 151 19.17 6.92 -26.05
N MET A 152 17.91 7.26 -25.79
CA MET A 152 16.89 6.32 -25.32
C MET A 152 15.79 6.17 -26.37
N GLN A 153 15.34 4.95 -26.60
CA GLN A 153 14.08 4.65 -27.29
C GLN A 153 13.20 3.84 -26.34
N SER A 154 11.96 4.25 -26.10
CA SER A 154 11.07 3.51 -25.19
C SER A 154 9.63 3.43 -25.68
N ARG A 155 8.94 2.40 -25.20
CA ARG A 155 7.49 2.21 -25.32
C ARG A 155 6.93 1.73 -23.97
N PRO A 156 6.01 2.46 -23.33
CA PRO A 156 5.51 3.79 -23.69
C PRO A 156 6.62 4.86 -23.69
N LEU A 157 6.30 6.06 -24.18
CA LEU A 157 7.26 7.16 -24.22
C LEU A 157 7.70 7.52 -22.80
N GLY A 158 9.00 7.57 -22.59
CA GLY A 158 9.62 8.02 -21.34
C GLY A 158 10.56 9.18 -21.59
N THR A 159 11.03 9.77 -20.49
CA THR A 159 11.99 10.86 -20.50
C THR A 159 13.35 10.38 -20.00
N TRP A 160 14.43 10.83 -20.65
CA TRP A 160 15.79 10.61 -20.19
C TRP A 160 16.36 11.89 -19.58
N ASN A 161 16.90 11.78 -18.37
CA ASN A 161 17.64 12.84 -17.69
C ASN A 161 19.12 12.42 -17.60
N SER A 162 19.98 13.13 -18.34
CA SER A 162 21.41 12.84 -18.40
C SER A 162 22.17 13.23 -17.13
N GLU A 163 21.77 14.29 -16.43
CA GLU A 163 22.44 14.75 -15.20
C GLU A 163 22.31 13.72 -14.08
N GLN A 164 21.17 13.04 -14.01
CA GLN A 164 20.85 12.04 -12.99
C GLN A 164 20.97 10.62 -13.52
N THR A 165 21.39 10.44 -14.77
CA THR A 165 21.47 9.12 -15.45
C THR A 165 20.18 8.31 -15.31
N ARG A 166 19.03 8.99 -15.43
CA ARG A 166 17.72 8.44 -15.06
C ARG A 166 16.73 8.46 -16.22
N ALA A 167 16.15 7.31 -16.49
CA ALA A 167 14.95 7.17 -17.30
C ALA A 167 13.69 7.21 -16.41
N SER A 168 12.65 7.90 -16.87
CA SER A 168 11.39 8.05 -16.14
C SER A 168 10.17 7.83 -17.04
N TRP A 169 9.13 7.20 -16.50
CA TRP A 169 7.83 7.00 -17.14
C TRP A 169 6.69 7.36 -16.17
N SER A 170 5.59 7.89 -16.72
CA SER A 170 4.32 8.10 -16.01
C SER A 170 3.26 7.26 -16.71
N ILE A 171 2.73 6.26 -16.03
CA ILE A 171 1.82 5.28 -16.61
C ILE A 171 0.44 5.43 -15.96
N PRO A 172 -0.60 5.83 -16.71
CA PRO A 172 -1.96 5.88 -16.19
C PRO A 172 -2.40 4.52 -15.67
N LEU A 173 -2.87 4.47 -14.43
CA LEU A 173 -3.42 3.26 -13.79
C LEU A 173 -4.94 3.15 -13.95
N THR A 174 -5.51 3.87 -14.92
CA THR A 174 -6.94 3.85 -15.25
C THR A 174 -7.30 2.60 -16.07
N HIS A 175 -8.52 2.09 -15.88
CA HIS A 175 -9.04 1.00 -16.70
C HIS A 175 -9.37 1.50 -18.10
N THR A 176 -8.57 1.10 -19.10
CA THR A 176 -8.93 1.33 -20.51
C THR A 176 -9.59 0.06 -21.07
N ALA A 177 -10.64 0.21 -21.88
CA ALA A 177 -11.39 -0.94 -22.45
C ALA A 177 -10.49 -1.91 -23.23
N GLU A 178 -9.45 -1.40 -23.88
CA GLU A 178 -8.44 -2.21 -24.59
C GLU A 178 -7.59 -3.09 -23.66
N SER A 179 -7.43 -2.70 -22.39
CA SER A 179 -6.66 -3.43 -21.38
C SER A 179 -7.39 -4.67 -20.83
N GLN A 180 -8.69 -4.80 -21.10
CA GLN A 180 -9.55 -5.84 -20.49
C GLN A 180 -9.65 -7.13 -21.31
N LEU A 181 -9.36 -7.10 -22.62
CA LEU A 181 -9.63 -8.23 -23.52
C LEU A 181 -8.78 -9.49 -23.24
N HIS A 182 -7.68 -9.36 -22.48
CA HIS A 182 -6.72 -10.44 -22.22
C HIS A 182 -6.29 -10.56 -20.76
N LEU A 183 -7.08 -10.03 -19.83
CA LEU A 183 -6.67 -9.93 -18.43
C LEU A 183 -7.03 -11.20 -17.65
N HIS A 184 -6.10 -11.71 -16.83
CA HIS A 184 -6.38 -12.83 -15.93
C HIS A 184 -7.44 -12.44 -14.89
N PRO A 185 -8.29 -13.39 -14.44
CA PRO A 185 -9.26 -13.13 -13.39
C PRO A 185 -8.62 -12.50 -12.15
N GLY A 186 -9.14 -11.36 -11.71
CA GLY A 186 -8.67 -10.66 -10.51
C GLY A 186 -7.58 -9.63 -10.73
N VAL A 187 -7.00 -9.52 -11.93
CA VAL A 187 -6.09 -8.42 -12.29
C VAL A 187 -6.90 -7.22 -12.76
N ASP A 188 -6.54 -6.02 -12.32
CA ASP A 188 -7.26 -4.77 -12.60
C ASP A 188 -6.63 -4.01 -13.79
N VAL A 189 -5.29 -4.00 -13.85
CA VAL A 189 -4.50 -3.39 -14.92
C VAL A 189 -3.25 -4.25 -15.16
N SER A 190 -2.82 -4.41 -16.40
CA SER A 190 -1.49 -4.97 -16.71
C SER A 190 -0.85 -4.20 -17.85
N GLY A 191 0.48 -4.28 -17.95
CA GLY A 191 1.21 -3.65 -19.03
C GLY A 191 2.71 -3.92 -18.97
N ASN A 192 3.44 -3.28 -19.88
CA ASN A 192 4.88 -3.34 -19.89
C ASN A 192 5.52 -2.04 -20.38
N ILE A 193 6.75 -1.82 -19.91
CA ILE A 193 7.66 -0.79 -20.40
C ILE A 193 8.81 -1.51 -21.08
N ARG A 194 9.14 -1.10 -22.30
CA ARG A 194 10.33 -1.55 -23.04
C ARG A 194 11.18 -0.34 -23.37
N ALA A 195 12.47 -0.41 -23.10
CA ALA A 195 13.41 0.65 -23.41
C ALA A 195 14.71 0.08 -23.97
N LYS A 196 15.30 0.80 -24.92
CA LYS A 196 16.62 0.55 -25.48
C LYS A 196 17.47 1.78 -25.29
N PHE A 197 18.60 1.60 -24.61
CA PHE A 197 19.59 2.63 -24.34
C PHE A 197 20.81 2.40 -25.23
N PHE A 198 21.29 3.44 -25.89
CA PHE A 198 22.51 3.41 -26.70
C PHE A 198 23.63 4.04 -25.88
N LEU A 199 24.73 3.31 -25.71
CA LEU A 199 25.79 3.60 -24.74
C LEU A 199 27.09 4.04 -25.43
N THR A 200 27.88 4.89 -24.78
CA THR A 200 29.28 5.13 -25.15
C THR A 200 30.25 4.14 -24.49
N HIS A 201 29.93 3.71 -23.26
CA HIS A 201 30.80 2.91 -22.41
C HIS A 201 30.03 1.71 -21.84
N GLY A 202 29.56 0.81 -22.71
CA GLY A 202 28.92 -0.43 -22.25
C GLY A 202 29.91 -1.57 -21.95
N PRO A 203 29.39 -2.72 -21.48
CA PRO A 203 27.98 -3.00 -21.26
C PRO A 203 27.42 -2.27 -20.04
N GLY A 204 26.13 -1.94 -20.07
CA GLY A 204 25.45 -1.41 -18.89
C GLY A 204 25.27 -2.48 -17.81
N THR A 205 25.03 -2.05 -16.58
CA THR A 205 24.77 -2.92 -15.43
C THR A 205 23.27 -2.95 -15.14
N PRO A 206 22.63 -4.13 -14.97
CA PRO A 206 21.26 -4.20 -14.46
C PRO A 206 21.14 -3.55 -13.09
N GLN A 207 20.16 -2.65 -12.93
CA GLN A 207 19.91 -1.90 -11.70
C GLN A 207 18.47 -2.10 -11.21
N PRO A 208 18.17 -1.92 -9.91
CA PRO A 208 16.81 -1.93 -9.42
C PRO A 208 15.97 -0.83 -10.08
N VAL A 209 14.74 -1.16 -10.45
CA VAL A 209 13.74 -0.18 -10.92
C VAL A 209 12.88 0.28 -9.75
N ALA A 210 12.65 1.59 -9.65
CA ALA A 210 11.86 2.23 -8.59
C ALA A 210 10.49 2.65 -9.11
N LEU A 211 9.43 2.29 -8.39
CA LEU A 211 8.04 2.57 -8.72
C LEU A 211 7.43 3.44 -7.62
N GLN A 212 6.55 4.37 -8.02
CA GLN A 212 5.76 5.16 -7.11
C GLN A 212 4.31 5.27 -7.55
N PHE A 213 3.38 5.06 -6.61
CA PHE A 213 1.94 5.20 -6.86
C PHE A 213 1.21 5.67 -5.61
N CYS A 214 0.06 6.29 -5.82
CA CYS A 214 -0.88 6.68 -4.77
C CYS A 214 -2.29 6.34 -5.23
N ARG A 215 -3.03 5.63 -4.39
CA ARG A 215 -4.45 5.34 -4.59
C ARG A 215 -5.23 5.86 -3.39
N ASP A 216 -6.19 6.74 -3.66
CA ASP A 216 -7.17 7.20 -2.70
C ASP A 216 -8.45 6.36 -2.82
N GLY A 217 -9.06 6.06 -1.67
CA GLY A 217 -10.25 5.24 -1.59
C GLY A 217 -9.98 3.73 -1.76
N GLY A 218 -11.05 2.96 -1.62
CA GLY A 218 -10.99 1.50 -1.61
C GLY A 218 -10.39 0.93 -0.32
N CYS A 219 -9.94 -0.32 -0.40
CA CYS A 219 -9.55 -1.10 0.77
C CYS A 219 -8.04 -1.05 0.99
N LEU A 220 -7.62 -1.00 2.26
CA LEU A 220 -6.22 -1.19 2.60
C LEU A 220 -5.81 -2.65 2.41
N PRO A 221 -4.53 -2.95 2.10
CA PRO A 221 -4.02 -4.33 2.09
C PRO A 221 -4.20 -5.07 3.42
N SER A 222 -4.22 -4.33 4.53
CA SER A 222 -4.54 -4.83 5.86
C SER A 222 -6.00 -5.28 6.04
N GLY A 223 -6.90 -4.80 5.17
CA GLY A 223 -8.35 -4.96 5.35
C GLY A 223 -8.90 -4.19 6.55
N ALA A 224 -8.13 -3.24 7.10
CA ALA A 224 -8.52 -2.48 8.27
C ALA A 224 -9.71 -1.55 7.96
N LEU A 225 -10.65 -1.54 8.90
CA LEU A 225 -11.82 -0.68 8.96
C LEU A 225 -11.75 0.18 10.21
N LEU A 226 -11.86 1.49 10.06
CA LEU A 226 -11.91 2.41 11.19
C LEU A 226 -13.34 2.91 11.41
N SER A 227 -13.82 2.83 12.65
CA SER A 227 -15.11 3.36 13.09
C SER A 227 -15.00 4.00 14.48
N LEU A 228 -15.97 4.84 14.84
CA LEU A 228 -16.14 5.29 16.23
C LEU A 228 -16.76 4.16 17.05
N GLY A 229 -16.35 4.02 18.30
CA GLY A 229 -17.03 3.15 19.27
C GLY A 229 -18.44 3.64 19.54
N SER A 230 -19.36 2.73 19.84
CA SER A 230 -20.78 3.06 20.06
C SER A 230 -20.97 4.04 21.23
N GLU A 231 -20.11 3.96 22.24
CA GLU A 231 -20.04 4.86 23.39
C GLU A 231 -19.62 6.29 23.05
N SER A 232 -18.99 6.49 21.90
CA SER A 232 -18.55 7.80 21.41
C SER A 232 -19.48 8.41 20.40
N LEU A 233 -20.52 7.72 19.94
CA LEU A 233 -21.50 8.27 18.99
C LEU A 233 -22.50 9.18 19.72
N SER A 234 -22.83 10.32 19.11
CA SER A 234 -23.93 11.17 19.57
C SER A 234 -25.29 10.50 19.25
N GLY A 235 -25.76 9.62 20.14
CA GLY A 235 -27.02 8.87 19.93
C GLY A 235 -27.66 8.20 21.14
N GLY A 236 -27.05 8.28 22.33
CA GLY A 236 -27.69 7.90 23.60
C GLY A 236 -28.50 9.03 24.23
N VAL A 237 -29.21 8.73 25.33
CA VAL A 237 -30.20 9.56 26.10
C VAL A 237 -29.77 11.01 26.45
N ALA A 238 -28.56 11.45 26.11
CA ALA A 238 -28.06 12.79 26.37
C ALA A 238 -27.51 13.55 25.14
N GLY A 239 -27.56 13.04 23.90
CA GLY A 239 -27.25 13.85 22.70
C GLY A 239 -25.84 14.48 22.63
N VAL A 240 -24.87 13.98 23.39
CA VAL A 240 -23.52 14.53 23.55
C VAL A 240 -22.51 13.42 23.18
N GLY A 241 -21.60 13.68 22.24
CA GLY A 241 -20.65 12.68 21.75
C GLY A 241 -19.77 13.17 20.59
N TYR A 242 -19.14 12.26 19.86
CA TYR A 242 -18.34 12.52 18.68
C TYR A 242 -19.08 12.13 17.41
N ARG A 243 -18.78 12.82 16.31
CA ARG A 243 -19.30 12.48 14.98
C ARG A 243 -18.15 12.25 14.02
N LEU A 244 -18.14 11.08 13.38
CA LEU A 244 -17.25 10.79 12.27
C LEU A 244 -17.76 11.52 11.04
N THR A 245 -17.00 12.50 10.55
CA THR A 245 -17.39 13.29 9.37
C THR A 245 -16.75 12.75 8.10
N MET A 246 -15.58 12.12 8.21
CA MET A 246 -14.86 11.59 7.05
C MET A 246 -13.90 10.47 7.42
N CYS A 247 -13.96 9.35 6.70
CA CYS A 247 -12.96 8.28 6.78
C CYS A 247 -12.35 8.05 5.40
N LYS A 248 -11.11 8.52 5.20
CA LYS A 248 -10.36 8.34 3.95
C LYS A 248 -9.31 7.25 4.12
N TYR A 249 -9.24 6.36 3.14
CA TYR A 249 -8.18 5.37 3.00
C TYR A 249 -7.27 5.79 1.86
N ARG A 250 -5.96 5.68 2.06
CA ARG A 250 -4.95 5.99 1.05
C ARG A 250 -3.87 4.93 1.09
N LEU A 251 -3.53 4.40 -0.08
CA LEU A 251 -2.45 3.44 -0.28
C LEU A 251 -1.32 4.12 -1.05
N LEU A 252 -0.11 4.11 -0.47
CA LEU A 252 1.09 4.68 -1.04
C LEU A 252 2.12 3.57 -1.28
N GLY A 253 2.72 3.55 -2.46
CA GLY A 253 3.97 2.85 -2.70
C GLY A 253 5.04 3.88 -3.01
N ASP A 254 5.88 4.24 -2.05
CA ASP A 254 6.96 5.24 -2.20
C ASP A 254 8.35 4.60 -2.36
N ARG A 255 8.53 3.44 -1.71
CA ARG A 255 9.73 2.59 -1.70
C ARG A 255 9.44 1.24 -2.35
N TYR A 256 8.90 1.27 -3.56
CA TYR A 256 8.50 0.08 -4.28
C TYR A 256 9.55 -0.25 -5.35
N PHE A 257 10.30 -1.35 -5.18
CA PHE A 257 11.44 -1.68 -6.03
C PHE A 257 11.32 -3.08 -6.62
N CYS A 258 11.86 -3.26 -7.82
CA CYS A 258 12.14 -4.58 -8.37
C CYS A 258 13.61 -4.67 -8.75
N ASP A 259 14.29 -5.62 -8.11
CA ASP A 259 15.66 -5.94 -8.42
C ASP A 259 15.77 -6.60 -9.80
N PRO A 260 16.92 -6.44 -10.47
CA PRO A 260 17.20 -7.18 -11.69
C PRO A 260 17.34 -8.68 -11.40
N PRO A 261 17.12 -9.55 -12.40
CA PRO A 261 17.37 -10.98 -12.25
C PRO A 261 18.84 -11.22 -11.87
N VAL A 262 19.08 -11.99 -10.81
CA VAL A 262 20.43 -12.36 -10.40
C VAL A 262 21.03 -13.32 -11.44
N PRO A 263 22.24 -13.06 -11.98
CA PRO A 263 22.92 -14.01 -12.84
C PRO A 263 23.12 -15.34 -12.11
N LEU A 264 22.76 -16.45 -12.75
CA LEU A 264 22.76 -17.82 -12.19
C LEU A 264 24.12 -18.30 -11.62
N GLY A 265 25.21 -17.54 -11.78
CA GLY A 265 26.55 -17.88 -11.28
C GLY A 265 26.77 -17.71 -9.78
N GLY A 266 25.82 -17.13 -9.03
CA GLY A 266 25.95 -16.90 -7.57
C GLY A 266 25.16 -17.88 -6.68
N MET A 267 24.36 -18.79 -7.25
CA MET A 267 23.56 -19.74 -6.48
C MET A 267 24.40 -20.95 -6.03
N THR A 268 25.20 -20.81 -4.98
CA THR A 268 25.73 -21.98 -4.23
C THR A 268 25.15 -22.15 -2.83
N LYS A 269 24.11 -21.41 -2.46
CA LYS A 269 23.32 -21.71 -1.25
C LYS A 269 21.84 -21.41 -1.45
N CYS A 270 21.17 -22.19 -2.30
CA CYS A 270 19.72 -22.32 -2.23
C CYS A 270 19.36 -23.68 -1.62
N LEU A 271 18.46 -23.60 -0.65
CA LEU A 271 17.84 -24.66 0.13
C LEU A 271 17.39 -25.85 -0.74
N PRO A 272 17.38 -27.08 -0.19
CA PRO A 272 17.00 -28.25 -0.97
C PRO A 272 15.55 -28.11 -1.47
N LEU A 273 15.40 -28.17 -2.79
CA LEU A 273 14.13 -28.38 -3.46
C LEU A 273 13.54 -29.69 -2.92
N LEU A 274 12.44 -29.58 -2.16
CA LEU A 274 11.60 -30.74 -1.83
C LEU A 274 11.08 -31.33 -3.14
N SER A 275 11.56 -32.51 -3.47
CA SER A 275 11.02 -33.32 -4.56
C SER A 275 9.54 -33.64 -4.29
N PRO A 276 8.69 -33.62 -5.32
CA PRO A 276 7.28 -33.95 -5.17
C PRO A 276 7.12 -35.40 -4.70
N PRO A 277 6.12 -35.72 -3.84
CA PRO A 277 5.89 -37.07 -3.39
C PRO A 277 5.47 -37.97 -4.56
N SER A 278 6.24 -39.04 -4.76
CA SER A 278 5.92 -40.12 -5.69
C SER A 278 4.59 -40.76 -5.30
N SER A 279 3.55 -40.60 -6.12
CA SER A 279 2.30 -41.32 -6.02
C SER A 279 2.54 -42.81 -6.29
N ARG A 280 2.70 -43.61 -5.23
CA ARG A 280 2.64 -45.07 -5.33
C ARG A 280 1.18 -45.46 -5.44
N ALA A 281 0.75 -45.80 -6.65
CA ALA A 281 -0.52 -46.48 -6.89
C ALA A 281 -0.53 -47.79 -6.08
N GLN A 282 -1.46 -47.91 -5.13
CA GLN A 282 -1.80 -49.19 -4.53
C GLN A 282 -2.79 -49.88 -5.49
N SER A 283 -2.32 -50.93 -6.15
CA SER A 283 -3.17 -51.93 -6.78
C SER A 283 -3.84 -52.75 -5.68
N SER A 284 -5.17 -52.71 -5.61
CA SER A 284 -5.98 -53.65 -4.85
C SER A 284 -5.91 -55.03 -5.50
N ASN A 285 -5.55 -56.05 -4.72
CA ASN A 285 -6.00 -57.43 -4.87
C ASN A 285 -6.74 -57.80 -3.58
#